data_AF-A0A3C0P0X5-F1
#
_entry.id   AF-A0A3C0P0X5-F1
#
_cell.length_a   1.000
_cell.length_b   1.000
_cell.length_c   1.000
_cell.angle_alpha   90.00
_cell.angle_beta   90.00
_cell.angle_gamma   90.00
#
_symmetry.space_group_name_H-M   'P 1'
#
loop_
_entity.id
_entity.type
_entity.pdbx_description
1 polymer ?
#
loop_
_entity_poly.entity_id
_entity_poly.type
_entity_poly.pdbx_seq_one_letter_code
_entity_poly.pdbx_strand_id
1 'polypeptide(L)'
;MNAFPSAGCLMRRASIPSKSAETAHLSAGSKPMNLAYKAAQLAAPEKAGSFLRALRHAAVIDRLPITHYEIIMKIVRETGINEEAFNRYYHDGSAEAALNEDLSFARRLGIRSLPTYLIQYKDKAILIQSFDYNDFSAVFSRITTGE
;
A
#
# COMPACT_ATOMS: atom_id res chain seq x y z
N MET A 1 -57.60 -11.05 -16.20
CA MET A 1 -57.32 -9.81 -16.94
C MET A 1 -57.28 -8.65 -15.94
N ASN A 2 -56.11 -8.00 -15.86
CA ASN A 2 -55.84 -6.60 -15.43
C ASN A 2 -56.19 -6.22 -13.96
N ALA A 3 -55.38 -5.49 -13.18
CA ALA A 3 -54.16 -4.73 -13.42
C ALA A 3 -53.36 -4.55 -12.11
N PHE A 4 -52.03 -4.50 -12.21
CA PHE A 4 -51.12 -3.97 -11.18
C PHE A 4 -51.12 -2.44 -11.22
N PRO A 5 -51.06 -1.71 -10.09
CA PRO A 5 -50.66 -0.32 -10.09
C PRO A 5 -49.13 -0.21 -9.93
N SER A 6 -48.50 0.46 -10.90
CA SER A 6 -47.09 0.80 -10.94
C SER A 6 -46.77 1.91 -9.93
N ALA A 7 -46.13 1.57 -8.81
CA ALA A 7 -45.49 2.57 -7.96
C ALA A 7 -44.16 2.98 -8.59
N GLY A 8 -44.16 4.14 -9.26
CA GLY A 8 -42.96 4.79 -9.76
C GLY A 8 -42.04 5.19 -8.60
N CYS A 9 -40.96 4.43 -8.41
CA CYS A 9 -39.86 4.83 -7.54
C CYS A 9 -39.05 5.92 -8.25
N LEU A 10 -39.30 7.17 -7.88
CA LEU A 10 -38.57 8.34 -8.37
C LEU A 10 -37.15 8.33 -7.77
N MET A 11 -36.23 7.60 -8.38
CA MET A 11 -34.79 7.68 -8.07
C MET A 11 -34.25 9.03 -8.53
N ARG A 12 -34.32 10.06 -7.66
CA ARG A 12 -33.53 11.28 -7.83
C ARG A 12 -32.06 10.92 -7.64
N ARG A 13 -31.30 10.79 -8.73
CA ARG A 13 -29.84 10.86 -8.70
C ARG A 13 -29.46 12.21 -8.08
N ALA A 14 -28.95 12.19 -6.85
CA ALA A 14 -28.22 13.31 -6.32
C ALA A 14 -26.99 13.52 -7.22
N SER A 15 -27.01 14.60 -7.99
CA SER A 15 -25.89 15.10 -8.76
C SER A 15 -24.78 15.52 -7.79
N ILE A 16 -23.74 14.71 -7.68
CA ILE A 16 -22.49 15.08 -6.99
C ILE A 16 -21.83 16.18 -7.84
N PRO A 17 -21.54 17.36 -7.26
CA PRO A 17 -20.95 18.45 -8.01
C PRO A 17 -19.53 18.08 -8.44
N SER A 18 -19.25 18.31 -9.74
CA SER A 18 -17.93 18.15 -10.31
C SER A 18 -17.02 19.34 -9.98
N LYS A 19 -15.78 19.01 -9.59
CA LYS A 19 -14.52 19.79 -9.61
C LYS A 19 -14.22 20.73 -8.44
N SER A 20 -13.12 20.42 -7.74
CA SER A 20 -11.96 21.31 -7.73
C SER A 20 -10.79 20.57 -8.38
N ALA A 21 -10.19 21.21 -9.38
CA ALA A 21 -9.10 20.68 -10.17
C ALA A 21 -7.77 21.08 -9.53
N GLU A 22 -7.27 20.30 -8.57
CA GLU A 22 -5.88 20.41 -8.10
C GLU A 22 -5.44 19.14 -7.33
N THR A 23 -5.21 18.06 -8.09
CA THR A 23 -4.33 16.90 -7.77
C THR A 23 -4.51 15.89 -8.91
N ALA A 24 -4.11 16.32 -10.11
CA ALA A 24 -4.01 15.40 -11.22
C ALA A 24 -2.88 14.39 -10.92
N HIS A 25 -3.14 13.13 -11.30
CA HIS A 25 -2.18 12.03 -11.44
C HIS A 25 -2.01 11.03 -10.28
N LEU A 26 -3.08 10.58 -9.64
CA LEU A 26 -3.10 9.29 -8.91
C LEU A 26 -4.28 8.42 -9.36
N SER A 27 -4.38 8.11 -10.66
CA SER A 27 -5.38 7.18 -11.19
C SER A 27 -4.86 5.74 -11.24
N ALA A 28 -5.62 4.81 -10.65
CA ALA A 28 -5.60 3.35 -10.84
C ALA A 28 -4.22 2.65 -10.72
N GLY A 29 -3.83 2.29 -9.50
CA GLY A 29 -2.66 1.44 -9.27
C GLY A 29 -2.27 1.38 -7.80
N SER A 30 -1.23 0.61 -7.46
CA SER A 30 -0.72 0.51 -6.08
C SER A 30 0.10 1.72 -5.61
N LYS A 31 0.44 2.65 -6.53
CA LYS A 31 1.30 3.83 -6.26
C LYS A 31 0.81 4.71 -5.08
N PRO A 32 -0.48 5.11 -4.96
CA PRO A 32 -0.94 5.92 -3.83
C PRO A 32 -0.67 5.27 -2.47
N MET A 33 -0.91 3.96 -2.37
CA MET A 33 -0.73 3.20 -1.14
C MET A 33 0.74 3.06 -0.76
N ASN A 34 1.60 2.83 -1.76
CA ASN A 34 3.04 2.75 -1.55
C ASN A 34 3.62 4.11 -1.15
N LEU A 35 3.12 5.21 -1.72
CA LEU A 35 3.50 6.57 -1.33
C LEU A 35 3.10 6.86 0.13
N ALA A 36 1.86 6.54 0.50
CA ALA A 36 1.38 6.68 1.88
C ALA A 36 2.24 5.87 2.87
N TYR A 37 2.63 4.65 2.50
CA TYR A 37 3.53 3.84 3.32
C TYR A 37 4.92 4.48 3.46
N LYS A 38 5.49 5.06 2.40
CA LYS A 38 6.76 5.79 2.48
C LYS A 38 6.67 7.02 3.38
N ALA A 39 5.58 7.78 3.30
CA ALA A 39 5.35 8.88 4.22
C ALA A 39 5.28 8.41 5.69
N ALA A 40 4.60 7.30 5.96
CA ALA A 40 4.57 6.70 7.30
C ALA A 40 5.95 6.22 7.77
N GLN A 41 6.75 5.61 6.88
CA GLN A 41 8.13 5.19 7.19
C GLN A 41 9.02 6.38 7.56
N LEU A 42 8.89 7.51 6.86
CA LEU A 42 9.66 8.73 7.14
C LEU A 42 9.17 9.44 8.41
N ALA A 43 7.85 9.44 8.66
CA ALA A 43 7.24 10.11 9.81
C ALA A 43 7.47 9.37 11.13
N ALA A 44 7.39 8.03 11.12
CA ALA A 44 7.47 7.18 12.31
C ALA A 44 7.90 5.75 11.92
N PRO A 45 9.21 5.51 11.72
CA PRO A 45 9.74 4.20 11.29
C PRO A 45 9.26 3.03 12.14
N GLU A 46 9.14 3.24 13.46
CA GLU A 46 8.71 2.25 14.44
C GLU A 46 7.22 1.89 14.34
N LYS A 47 6.40 2.78 13.76
CA LYS A 47 4.95 2.57 13.56
C LYS A 47 4.59 2.17 12.14
N ALA A 48 5.51 2.29 11.19
CA ALA A 48 5.24 2.00 9.79
C ALA A 48 4.69 0.58 9.55
N GLY A 49 5.21 -0.42 10.27
CA GLY A 49 4.68 -1.79 10.19
C GLY A 49 3.21 -1.90 10.60
N SER A 50 2.81 -1.23 11.67
CA SER A 50 1.42 -1.15 12.13
C SER A 50 0.54 -0.41 11.14
N PHE A 51 1.03 0.70 10.57
CA PHE A 51 0.35 1.44 9.50
C PHE A 51 0.09 0.57 8.28
N LEU A 52 1.09 -0.17 7.80
CA LEU A 52 0.94 -1.05 6.64
C LEU A 52 -0.07 -2.19 6.90
N ARG A 53 -0.07 -2.75 8.11
CA ARG A 53 -1.05 -3.77 8.51
C ARG A 53 -2.47 -3.19 8.51
N ALA A 54 -2.68 -2.02 9.12
CA ALA A 54 -3.97 -1.35 9.16
C ALA A 54 -4.46 -0.96 7.76
N LEU A 55 -3.56 -0.45 6.90
CA LEU A 55 -3.87 -0.13 5.50
C LEU A 55 -4.33 -1.37 4.71
N ARG A 56 -3.62 -2.50 4.85
CA ARG A 56 -4.01 -3.77 4.20
C ARG A 56 -5.31 -4.34 4.75
N HIS A 57 -5.55 -4.22 6.05
CA HIS A 57 -6.82 -4.61 6.66
C HIS A 57 -7.99 -3.80 6.09
N ALA A 58 -7.86 -2.47 6.08
CA ALA A 58 -8.84 -1.55 5.52
C ALA A 58 -9.16 -1.87 4.04
N ALA A 59 -8.15 -2.26 3.25
CA ALA A 59 -8.33 -2.61 1.85
C ALA A 59 -9.05 -3.96 1.65
N VAL A 60 -8.58 -5.00 2.35
CA VAL A 60 -8.95 -6.40 2.05
C VAL A 60 -10.17 -6.84 2.86
N ILE A 61 -10.19 -6.51 4.16
CA ILE A 61 -11.24 -6.93 5.08
C ILE A 61 -12.40 -5.94 5.03
N ASP A 62 -12.11 -4.66 5.23
CA ASP A 62 -13.16 -3.62 5.32
C ASP A 62 -13.61 -3.09 3.95
N ARG A 63 -12.87 -3.44 2.88
CA ARG A 63 -13.12 -2.99 1.49
C ARG A 63 -13.26 -1.48 1.33
N LEU A 64 -12.49 -0.72 2.12
CA LEU A 64 -12.49 0.74 2.07
C LEU A 64 -11.71 1.26 0.86
N PRO A 65 -12.07 2.43 0.31
CA PRO A 65 -11.32 3.09 -0.76
C PRO A 65 -10.05 3.73 -0.19
N ILE A 66 -9.02 2.91 0.09
CA ILE A 66 -7.75 3.35 0.70
C ILE A 66 -6.87 4.21 -0.22
N THR A 67 -7.38 4.61 -1.39
CA THR A 67 -6.83 5.69 -2.22
C THR A 67 -7.34 7.06 -1.79
N HIS A 68 -8.41 7.13 -1.01
CA HIS A 68 -8.93 8.39 -0.48
C HIS A 68 -8.08 8.86 0.70
N TYR A 69 -7.67 10.12 0.64
CA TYR A 69 -6.80 10.72 1.64
C TYR A 69 -7.38 10.67 3.05
N GLU A 70 -8.69 10.87 3.20
CA GLU A 70 -9.36 10.82 4.50
C GLU A 70 -9.26 9.44 5.17
N ILE A 71 -9.30 8.35 4.38
CA ILE A 71 -9.13 6.99 4.90
C ILE A 71 -7.68 6.77 5.33
N ILE A 72 -6.71 7.25 4.54
CA ILE A 72 -5.29 7.22 4.90
C ILE A 72 -5.07 7.95 6.22
N MET A 73 -5.59 9.17 6.37
CA MET A 73 -5.43 9.97 7.59
C MET A 73 -6.14 9.36 8.80
N LYS A 74 -7.26 8.68 8.60
CA LYS A 74 -7.88 7.88 9.66
C LYS A 74 -6.92 6.82 10.19
N ILE A 75 -6.24 6.10 9.29
CA ILE A 75 -5.26 5.06 9.65
C ILE A 75 -4.01 5.69 10.31
N VAL A 76 -3.53 6.84 9.84
CA VAL A 76 -2.45 7.61 10.48
C VAL A 76 -2.78 7.88 11.95
N ARG A 77 -4.00 8.38 12.23
CA ARG A 77 -4.47 8.62 13.60
C ARG A 77 -4.59 7.35 14.43
N GLU A 78 -5.21 6.30 13.89
CA GLU A 78 -5.39 5.01 14.59
C GLU A 78 -4.06 4.33 14.93
N THR A 79 -3.04 4.55 14.12
CA THR A 79 -1.68 4.00 14.33
C THR A 79 -0.80 4.92 15.18
N GLY A 80 -1.31 6.08 15.59
CA GLY A 80 -0.63 7.05 16.45
C GLY A 80 0.55 7.74 15.77
N ILE A 81 0.56 7.84 14.45
CA ILE A 81 1.56 8.61 13.70
C ILE A 81 1.20 10.10 13.80
N ASN A 82 2.19 10.97 14.01
CA ASN A 82 1.97 12.41 14.03
C ASN A 82 1.47 12.89 12.64
N GLU A 83 0.27 13.46 12.60
CA GLU A 83 -0.40 13.85 11.36
C GLU A 83 0.37 14.94 10.59
N GLU A 84 0.97 15.90 11.29
CA GLU A 84 1.75 16.98 10.66
C GLU A 84 3.02 16.44 9.98
N ALA A 85 3.75 15.55 10.67
CA ALA A 85 4.93 14.89 10.13
C ALA A 85 4.59 14.01 8.92
N PHE A 86 3.49 13.25 9.01
CA PHE A 86 3.00 12.46 7.88
C PHE A 86 2.65 13.35 6.69
N ASN A 87 1.83 14.39 6.90
CA ASN A 87 1.42 15.33 5.86
C ASN A 87 2.63 15.97 5.18
N ARG A 88 3.63 16.40 5.96
CA ARG A 88 4.87 16.99 5.43
C ARG A 88 5.54 16.04 4.44
N TYR A 89 5.87 14.82 4.87
CA TYR A 89 6.57 13.85 4.00
C TYR A 89 5.72 13.33 2.84
N TYR A 90 4.40 13.30 3.00
CA TYR A 90 3.47 12.89 1.95
C TYR A 90 3.41 13.91 0.80
N HIS A 91 3.59 15.21 1.11
CA HIS A 91 3.44 16.29 0.13
C HIS A 91 4.75 16.95 -0.32
N ASP A 92 5.84 16.85 0.45
CA ASP A 92 7.12 17.53 0.14
C ASP A 92 7.98 16.81 -0.91
N GLY A 93 7.54 15.65 -1.41
CA GLY A 93 8.25 14.84 -2.41
C GLY A 93 9.24 13.82 -1.82
N SER A 94 9.53 13.86 -0.52
CA SER A 94 10.45 12.93 0.13
C SER A 94 9.97 11.48 0.04
N ALA A 95 8.66 11.26 0.24
CA ALA A 95 8.07 9.92 0.12
C ALA A 95 8.15 9.38 -1.32
N GLU A 96 8.02 10.25 -2.33
CA GLU A 96 8.13 9.84 -3.74
C GLU A 96 9.58 9.51 -4.12
N ALA A 97 10.54 10.29 -3.65
CA ALA A 97 11.96 9.99 -3.81
C ALA A 97 12.31 8.63 -3.19
N ALA A 98 11.90 8.38 -1.95
CA ALA A 98 12.11 7.10 -1.27
C ALA A 98 11.42 5.92 -1.99
N LEU A 99 10.23 6.13 -2.56
CA LEU A 99 9.55 5.09 -3.35
C LEU A 99 10.32 4.78 -4.65
N ASN A 100 10.83 5.81 -5.32
CA ASN A 100 11.60 5.64 -6.55
C ASN A 100 12.93 4.92 -6.31
N GLU A 101 13.56 5.12 -5.14
CA GLU A 101 14.74 4.38 -4.72
C GLU A 101 14.46 2.89 -4.55
N ASP A 102 13.38 2.52 -3.86
CA ASP A 102 12.93 1.12 -3.71
C ASP A 102 12.67 0.46 -5.07
N LEU A 103 11.94 1.14 -5.96
CA LEU A 103 11.64 0.62 -7.30
C LEU A 103 12.90 0.47 -8.14
N SER A 104 13.86 1.39 -8.00
CA SER A 104 15.15 1.30 -8.68
C SER A 104 16.00 0.17 -8.13
N PHE A 105 15.98 -0.06 -6.81
CA PHE A 105 16.65 -1.18 -6.17
C PHE A 105 16.07 -2.52 -6.65
N ALA A 106 14.74 -2.67 -6.64
CA ALA A 106 14.08 -3.88 -7.15
C ALA A 106 14.41 -4.16 -8.62
N ARG A 107 14.46 -3.11 -9.47
CA ARG A 107 14.87 -3.22 -10.87
C ARG A 107 16.32 -3.68 -11.03
N ARG A 108 17.25 -3.13 -10.24
CA ARG A 108 18.67 -3.56 -10.24
C ARG A 108 18.84 -5.02 -9.84
N LEU A 109 17.97 -5.52 -8.97
CA LEU A 109 17.93 -6.94 -8.57
C LEU A 109 17.22 -7.84 -9.59
N GLY A 110 16.69 -7.30 -10.69
CA GLY A 110 15.98 -8.09 -11.71
C GLY A 110 14.62 -8.62 -11.25
N ILE A 111 14.01 -8.02 -10.22
CA ILE A 111 12.71 -8.46 -9.68
C ILE A 111 11.60 -8.06 -10.66
N ARG A 112 10.82 -9.05 -11.11
CA ARG A 112 9.73 -8.87 -12.10
C ARG A 112 8.33 -9.12 -11.55
N SER A 113 8.22 -9.74 -10.39
CA SER A 113 6.96 -10.11 -9.75
C SER A 113 7.08 -10.04 -8.24
N LEU A 114 5.94 -9.87 -7.58
CA LEU A 114 5.83 -9.81 -6.13
C LEU A 114 4.93 -10.94 -5.61
N PRO A 115 5.17 -11.42 -4.37
CA PRO A 115 6.30 -11.10 -3.52
C PRO A 115 7.59 -11.77 -4.00
N THR A 116 8.71 -11.08 -3.80
CA THR A 116 10.06 -11.64 -3.94
C THR A 116 10.81 -11.36 -2.65
N TYR A 117 11.54 -12.36 -2.17
CA TYR A 117 12.35 -12.25 -0.97
C TYR A 117 13.82 -12.29 -1.35
N LEU A 118 14.58 -11.29 -0.90
CA LEU A 118 16.04 -11.30 -0.94
C LEU A 118 16.55 -11.85 0.40
N ILE A 119 17.15 -13.03 0.37
CA ILE A 119 17.74 -13.71 1.52
C ILE A 119 19.25 -13.54 1.43
N GLN A 120 19.87 -12.96 2.46
CA GLN A 120 21.31 -12.69 2.50
C GLN A 120 21.94 -13.37 3.72
N TYR A 121 23.12 -13.96 3.52
CA TYR A 121 23.92 -14.55 4.59
C TYR A 121 25.40 -14.47 4.23
N LYS A 122 26.19 -13.78 5.07
CA LYS A 122 27.59 -13.44 4.79
C LYS A 122 27.71 -12.76 3.40
N ASP A 123 28.49 -13.34 2.51
CA ASP A 123 28.73 -12.90 1.13
C ASP A 123 27.74 -13.46 0.11
N LYS A 124 26.78 -14.29 0.55
CA LYS A 124 25.79 -14.94 -0.32
C LYS A 124 24.46 -14.19 -0.33
N ALA A 125 23.80 -14.19 -1.48
CA ALA A 125 22.46 -13.65 -1.66
C ALA A 125 21.63 -14.54 -2.60
N ILE A 126 20.38 -14.78 -2.24
CA ILE A 126 19.42 -15.59 -3.02
C ILE A 126 18.11 -14.82 -3.11
N LEU A 127 17.55 -14.72 -4.32
CA LEU A 127 16.18 -14.28 -4.55
C LEU A 127 15.26 -15.49 -4.64
N ILE A 128 14.13 -15.46 -3.93
CA ILE A 128 13.09 -16.49 -4.01
C ILE A 128 11.70 -15.87 -4.18
N GLN A 129 10.88 -16.52 -4.98
CA GLN A 129 9.47 -16.21 -5.22
C GLN A 129 8.63 -17.41 -4.79
N SER A 130 8.41 -17.56 -3.49
CA SER A 130 7.59 -18.62 -2.93
C SER A 130 6.82 -18.13 -1.71
N PHE A 131 5.74 -18.85 -1.40
CA PHE A 131 4.96 -18.71 -0.18
C PHE A 131 5.04 -19.97 0.69
N ASP A 132 5.68 -21.04 0.21
CA ASP A 132 5.78 -22.30 0.93
C ASP A 132 6.93 -22.26 1.94
N TYR A 133 6.61 -22.59 3.20
CA TYR A 133 7.58 -22.62 4.29
C TYR A 133 8.79 -23.53 3.99
N ASN A 134 8.57 -24.67 3.34
CA ASN A 134 9.63 -25.62 3.03
C ASN A 134 10.63 -25.06 2.04
N ASP A 135 10.18 -24.23 1.09
CA ASP A 135 11.08 -23.56 0.16
C ASP A 135 11.99 -22.58 0.89
N PHE A 136 11.46 -21.83 1.87
CA PHE A 136 12.29 -20.96 2.72
C PHE A 136 13.28 -21.78 3.55
N SER A 137 12.83 -22.86 4.19
CA SER A 137 13.69 -23.77 4.97
C SER A 137 14.84 -24.32 4.13
N ALA A 138 14.56 -24.79 2.93
CA ALA A 138 15.56 -25.29 1.99
C ALA A 138 16.57 -24.20 1.58
N VAL A 139 16.10 -22.96 1.33
CA VAL A 139 17.01 -21.84 1.04
C VAL A 139 17.88 -21.51 2.24
N PHE A 140 17.33 -21.51 3.46
CA PHE A 140 18.10 -21.25 4.67
C PHE A 140 19.18 -22.31 4.88
N SER A 141 18.85 -23.60 4.82
CA SER A 141 19.85 -24.67 4.94
C SER A 141 20.94 -24.56 3.87
N ARG A 142 20.58 -24.21 2.62
CA ARG A 142 21.53 -24.06 1.52
C ARG A 142 22.44 -22.83 1.71
N ILE A 143 21.91 -21.70 2.15
CA ILE A 143 22.67 -20.46 2.25
C ILE A 143 23.59 -20.45 3.49
N THR A 144 23.13 -21.02 4.62
CA THR A 144 23.92 -21.12 5.86
C THR A 144 24.90 -22.29 5.86
N THR A 145 24.75 -23.26 4.96
CA THR A 145 25.59 -24.48 4.93
C THR A 145 25.45 -25.31 6.22
N GLY A 146 24.31 -25.19 6.92
CA GLY A 146 24.03 -25.93 8.16
C GLY A 146 24.52 -25.27 9.46
N GLU A 147 25.06 -24.06 9.38
CA GLU A 147 25.32 -23.18 10.54
C GLU A 147 24.04 -22.50 11.06
#